data_AF-A0A497V476-F1
#
_entry.id   AF-A0A497V476-F1
#
_cell.length_a   1.000
_cell.length_b   1.000
_cell.length_c   1.000
_cell.angle_alpha   90.00
_cell.angle_beta   90.00
_cell.angle_gamma   90.00
#
_symmetry.space_group_name_H-M   'P 1'
#
loop_
_entity.id
_entity.type
_entity.pdbx_description
1 polymer ?
#
loop_
_entity_poly.entity_id
_entity_poly.type
_entity_poly.pdbx_seq_one_letter_code
_entity_poly.pdbx_strand_id
1 'polypeptide(L)'
;MDRLKNDGEGNTPETQTQAQNTAQDSEQMKAENSKKMEEKRAENEEKDKVEDGLKVVIDTATLECTLCTVPKGIMKVNYDTPTIQEKKTATVKERGPKSLIFTGNCKKSPQMAAPCASVMNVRDWQDIGTYLSQEQFILLQKSTIPCTYGGVDIKITDSGQIHQPETVDAAGAPVPESKEKINGYFYNYNGSFEGNVKGQKKGNENDVYACEGKGAEEDIYKSPKKLNIVHSDFQKVCNIIKHEGLSSEKEEYLYIAHTNYNEAKRVGKTMFQLLNSSYSSVDAKDKVEMKTSEKDTISLYSRAGAIDALLRDVDEVKNDPTDNATQWDGEDFLAWGIDTDLKPDSTTKYGHNKFDEYDYIKISKSLYDSFESKITGRRGTTLAYNSVHEEGCDKGTHTHKTVKGKNKAVYNLPNEDFAKKDYWTTGDFYYKNATKRSFGLEATRVAGYTIFWKKVKV
;
A
#
# COMPACT_ATOMS: atom_id res chain seq x y z
N MET A 1 -17.50 11.72 80.95
CA MET A 1 -18.37 12.76 80.38
C MET A 1 -17.90 13.07 78.98
N ASP A 2 -18.85 13.04 78.05
CA ASP A 2 -18.86 13.58 76.70
C ASP A 2 -18.01 12.99 75.54
N ARG A 3 -18.82 12.55 74.55
CA ARG A 3 -18.66 12.55 73.08
C ARG A 3 -17.92 11.40 72.39
N LEU A 4 -18.71 10.34 72.18
CA LEU A 4 -18.66 9.48 70.99
C LEU A 4 -19.34 10.18 69.80
N LYS A 5 -18.73 10.15 68.62
CA LYS A 5 -19.40 10.35 67.31
C LYS A 5 -19.31 9.03 66.54
N ASN A 6 -20.47 8.53 66.12
CA ASN A 6 -20.64 7.40 65.22
C ASN A 6 -21.65 7.90 64.18
N ASP A 7 -21.21 8.12 62.94
CA ASP A 7 -22.08 8.43 61.80
C ASP A 7 -22.06 7.23 60.87
N GLY A 8 -23.18 6.55 60.78
CA GLY A 8 -23.48 5.56 59.76
C GLY A 8 -24.93 5.73 59.32
N GLU A 9 -25.13 6.04 58.05
CA GLU A 9 -26.25 5.56 57.22
C GLU A 9 -25.98 5.98 55.77
N GLY A 10 -25.74 4.98 54.93
CA GLY A 10 -25.41 5.11 53.52
C GLY A 10 -26.66 5.15 52.66
N ASN A 11 -26.75 6.18 51.84
CA ASN A 11 -27.72 6.31 50.76
C ASN A 11 -27.30 5.39 49.59
N THR A 12 -28.23 4.59 49.07
CA THR A 12 -28.00 3.75 47.88
C THR A 12 -28.46 4.50 46.63
N PRO A 13 -27.67 4.60 45.53
CA PRO A 13 -28.18 5.03 44.24
C PRO A 13 -28.35 3.87 43.26
N GLU A 14 -29.52 3.89 42.62
CA GLU A 14 -30.01 3.05 41.54
C GLU A 14 -29.05 3.00 40.34
N THR A 15 -28.72 1.81 39.85
CA THR A 15 -27.95 1.62 38.62
C THR A 15 -28.63 0.58 37.72
N GLN A 16 -29.83 0.87 37.21
CA GLN A 16 -30.45 0.04 36.16
C GLN A 16 -31.12 0.81 35.01
N THR A 17 -31.06 2.15 34.95
CA THR A 17 -31.83 2.93 33.95
C THR A 17 -31.01 3.58 32.81
N GLN A 18 -29.71 3.32 32.68
CA GLN A 18 -28.87 3.96 31.64
C GLN A 18 -28.58 3.11 30.38
N ALA A 19 -28.78 1.79 30.43
CA ALA A 19 -28.43 0.90 29.32
C ALA A 19 -29.55 0.73 28.26
N GLN A 20 -30.81 1.02 28.60
CA GLN A 20 -31.93 0.88 27.66
C GLN A 20 -32.17 2.14 26.81
N ASN A 21 -31.87 3.34 27.32
CA ASN A 21 -32.05 4.60 26.56
C ASN A 21 -31.02 4.80 25.43
N THR A 22 -29.81 4.26 25.58
CA THR A 22 -28.72 4.42 24.59
C THR A 22 -28.93 3.59 23.31
N ALA A 23 -29.68 2.49 23.37
CA ALA A 23 -30.00 1.67 22.22
C ALA A 23 -31.13 2.27 21.36
N GLN A 24 -32.16 2.85 21.99
CA GLN A 24 -33.25 3.55 21.28
C GLN A 24 -32.75 4.81 20.55
N ASP A 25 -31.88 5.62 21.18
CA ASP A 25 -31.31 6.83 20.55
C ASP A 25 -30.44 6.50 19.31
N SER A 26 -29.76 5.35 19.30
CA SER A 26 -28.89 4.90 18.20
C SER A 26 -29.69 4.45 16.96
N GLU A 27 -30.81 3.77 17.15
CA GLU A 27 -31.70 3.39 16.04
C GLU A 27 -32.44 4.60 15.46
N GLN A 28 -32.86 5.53 16.31
CA GLN A 28 -33.53 6.76 15.89
C GLN A 28 -32.57 7.67 15.10
N MET A 29 -31.30 7.81 15.53
CA MET A 29 -30.27 8.51 14.75
C MET A 29 -29.95 7.84 13.41
N LYS A 30 -29.95 6.49 13.34
CA LYS A 30 -29.74 5.77 12.07
C LYS A 30 -30.89 5.98 11.10
N ALA A 31 -32.14 5.95 11.57
CA ALA A 31 -33.31 6.20 10.76
C ALA A 31 -33.39 7.66 10.27
N GLU A 32 -33.06 8.64 11.11
CA GLU A 32 -32.99 10.05 10.70
C GLU A 32 -31.85 10.31 9.71
N ASN A 33 -30.70 9.66 9.89
CA ASN A 33 -29.58 9.77 8.96
C ASN A 33 -29.90 9.10 7.61
N SER A 34 -30.60 7.96 7.58
CA SER A 34 -30.99 7.32 6.31
C SER A 34 -31.99 8.18 5.54
N LYS A 35 -32.97 8.78 6.24
CA LYS A 35 -33.97 9.67 5.63
C LYS A 35 -33.34 10.94 5.06
N LYS A 36 -32.39 11.56 5.78
CA LYS A 36 -31.59 12.70 5.27
C LYS A 36 -30.73 12.32 4.05
N MET A 37 -30.24 11.09 3.99
CA MET A 37 -29.45 10.61 2.85
C MET A 37 -30.32 10.36 1.61
N GLU A 38 -31.53 9.83 1.77
CA GLU A 38 -32.51 9.68 0.68
C GLU A 38 -32.99 11.03 0.15
N GLU A 39 -33.28 11.99 1.04
CA GLU A 39 -33.64 13.35 0.66
C GLU A 39 -32.51 14.05 -0.13
N LYS A 40 -31.25 13.90 0.29
CA LYS A 40 -30.08 14.41 -0.44
C LYS A 40 -29.87 13.71 -1.79
N ARG A 41 -30.15 12.41 -1.88
CA ARG A 41 -30.05 11.67 -3.13
C ARG A 41 -31.10 12.15 -4.14
N ALA A 42 -32.33 12.37 -3.69
CA ALA A 42 -33.38 12.96 -4.52
C ALA A 42 -33.04 14.41 -4.94
N GLU A 43 -32.46 15.21 -4.04
CA GLU A 43 -32.00 16.57 -4.36
C GLU A 43 -30.88 16.57 -5.41
N ASN A 44 -29.93 15.64 -5.32
CA ASN A 44 -28.86 15.49 -6.29
C ASN A 44 -29.37 14.97 -7.63
N GLU A 45 -30.27 13.99 -7.66
CA GLU A 45 -30.89 13.50 -8.90
C GLU A 45 -31.69 14.60 -9.62
N GLU A 46 -32.29 15.54 -8.89
CA GLU A 46 -32.97 16.67 -9.49
C GLU A 46 -31.99 17.73 -10.02
N LYS A 47 -30.87 17.96 -9.32
CA LYS A 47 -29.76 18.81 -9.82
C LYS A 47 -29.13 18.23 -11.08
N ASP A 48 -28.88 16.92 -11.13
CA ASP A 48 -28.29 16.23 -12.29
C ASP A 48 -29.19 16.36 -13.52
N LYS A 49 -30.52 16.27 -13.37
CA LYS A 49 -31.47 16.50 -14.48
C LYS A 49 -31.44 17.94 -15.00
N VAL A 50 -31.31 18.92 -14.10
CA VAL A 50 -31.18 20.33 -14.46
C VAL A 50 -29.86 20.56 -15.20
N GLU A 51 -28.76 19.94 -14.75
CA GLU A 51 -27.44 20.01 -15.38
C GLU A 51 -27.41 19.31 -16.75
N ASP A 52 -28.09 18.16 -16.90
CA ASP A 52 -28.19 17.42 -18.16
C ASP A 52 -28.86 18.25 -19.27
N GLY A 53 -29.89 19.02 -18.93
CA GLY A 53 -30.51 19.97 -19.85
C GLY A 53 -29.57 21.08 -20.34
N LEU A 54 -28.48 21.36 -19.61
CA LEU A 54 -27.47 22.36 -19.96
C LEU A 54 -26.29 21.78 -20.75
N LYS A 55 -26.31 20.48 -21.10
CA LYS A 55 -25.30 19.88 -21.98
C LYS A 55 -25.33 20.53 -23.36
N VAL A 56 -24.15 20.90 -23.87
CA VAL A 56 -23.97 21.45 -25.22
C VAL A 56 -24.25 20.38 -26.27
N VAL A 57 -25.02 20.71 -27.29
CA VAL A 57 -25.37 19.77 -28.34
C VAL A 57 -24.25 19.72 -29.38
N ILE A 58 -23.82 18.50 -29.74
CA ILE A 58 -22.79 18.27 -30.76
C ILE A 58 -23.37 17.54 -31.98
N ASP A 59 -22.61 17.46 -33.07
CA ASP A 59 -22.98 16.66 -34.25
C ASP A 59 -23.36 15.24 -33.81
N THR A 60 -24.33 14.63 -34.47
CA THR A 60 -24.91 13.31 -34.14
C THR A 60 -25.83 13.24 -32.91
N ALA A 61 -26.15 14.37 -32.26
CA ALA A 61 -27.15 14.42 -31.18
C ALA A 61 -28.51 13.83 -31.60
N THR A 62 -29.25 13.26 -30.65
CA THR A 62 -30.55 12.64 -30.93
C THR A 62 -31.67 13.66 -30.82
N LEU A 63 -32.50 13.71 -31.87
CA LEU A 63 -33.70 14.54 -31.94
C LEU A 63 -34.96 13.68 -31.74
N GLU A 64 -36.03 14.29 -31.25
CA GLU A 64 -37.34 13.65 -31.15
C GLU A 64 -38.45 14.52 -31.73
N CYS A 65 -39.30 13.93 -32.58
CA CYS A 65 -40.55 14.49 -33.07
C CYS A 65 -41.67 13.46 -32.95
N THR A 66 -42.62 13.69 -32.05
CA THR A 66 -43.74 12.76 -31.77
C THR A 66 -44.66 12.56 -32.98
N LEU A 67 -44.68 13.53 -33.90
CA LEU A 67 -45.45 13.49 -35.14
C LEU A 67 -44.68 12.95 -36.35
N CYS A 68 -43.48 12.41 -36.17
CA CYS A 68 -42.83 11.60 -37.18
C CYS A 68 -43.24 10.12 -37.00
N THR A 69 -43.41 9.36 -38.08
CA THR A 69 -43.60 7.90 -38.01
C THR A 69 -42.37 7.17 -37.47
N VAL A 70 -41.19 7.77 -37.62
CA VAL A 70 -39.93 7.38 -36.96
C VAL A 70 -39.55 8.52 -36.01
N PRO A 71 -39.97 8.49 -34.74
CA PRO A 71 -39.90 9.66 -33.86
C PRO A 71 -38.49 10.19 -33.59
N LYS A 72 -37.46 9.33 -33.71
CA LYS A 72 -36.06 9.71 -33.47
C LYS A 72 -35.39 10.19 -34.76
N GLY A 73 -34.71 11.33 -34.67
CA GLY A 73 -33.90 11.92 -35.72
C GLY A 73 -32.47 12.19 -35.25
N ILE A 74 -31.65 12.70 -36.17
CA ILE A 74 -30.24 13.01 -35.91
C ILE A 74 -29.99 14.48 -36.20
N MET A 75 -29.31 15.17 -35.30
CA MET A 75 -28.77 16.50 -35.52
C MET A 75 -27.53 16.39 -36.41
N LYS A 76 -27.55 17.07 -37.57
CA LYS A 76 -26.40 17.25 -38.43
C LYS A 76 -25.92 18.70 -38.36
N VAL A 77 -24.72 18.92 -37.85
CA VAL A 77 -24.14 20.27 -37.73
C VAL A 77 -23.44 20.64 -39.03
N ASN A 78 -23.96 21.67 -39.70
CA ASN A 78 -23.47 22.14 -40.99
C ASN A 78 -22.64 23.44 -40.87
N TYR A 79 -22.89 24.26 -39.84
CA TYR A 79 -22.10 25.44 -39.57
C TYR A 79 -20.68 25.06 -39.09
N ASP A 80 -19.68 25.85 -39.46
CA ASP A 80 -18.27 25.45 -39.31
C ASP A 80 -17.70 25.68 -37.91
N THR A 81 -18.36 25.15 -36.89
CA THR A 81 -18.01 25.42 -35.49
C THR A 81 -16.84 24.59 -34.97
N PRO A 82 -16.14 25.08 -33.93
CA PRO A 82 -15.25 24.28 -33.11
C PRO A 82 -15.88 22.98 -32.61
N THR A 83 -15.03 21.98 -32.40
CA THR A 83 -15.44 20.64 -31.98
C THR A 83 -15.41 20.46 -30.47
N ILE A 84 -16.38 19.74 -29.94
CA ILE A 84 -16.36 19.15 -28.59
C ILE A 84 -16.41 17.63 -28.80
N GLN A 85 -15.47 16.89 -28.21
CA GLN A 85 -15.34 15.44 -28.42
C GLN A 85 -15.30 15.07 -29.92
N GLU A 86 -14.43 15.77 -30.66
CA GLU A 86 -14.19 15.60 -32.11
C GLU A 86 -15.42 15.87 -33.02
N LYS A 87 -16.54 16.34 -32.47
CA LYS A 87 -17.76 16.63 -33.23
C LYS A 87 -18.10 18.11 -33.16
N LYS A 88 -18.56 18.67 -34.27
CA LYS A 88 -18.91 20.10 -34.38
C LYS A 88 -20.00 20.49 -33.38
N THR A 89 -19.88 21.68 -32.80
CA THR A 89 -20.86 22.23 -31.84
C THR A 89 -22.10 22.75 -32.56
N ALA A 90 -23.30 22.31 -32.18
CA ALA A 90 -24.54 22.77 -32.78
C ALA A 90 -24.89 24.19 -32.33
N THR A 91 -25.42 25.01 -33.25
CA THR A 91 -25.81 26.40 -32.99
C THR A 91 -27.21 26.68 -33.54
N VAL A 92 -27.73 27.87 -33.24
CA VAL A 92 -29.01 28.36 -33.78
C VAL A 92 -29.10 28.38 -35.32
N LYS A 93 -27.96 28.25 -36.03
CA LYS A 93 -27.93 28.12 -37.50
C LYS A 93 -28.43 26.75 -37.98
N GLU A 94 -28.44 25.74 -37.12
CA GLU A 94 -28.88 24.39 -37.46
C GLU A 94 -30.41 24.32 -37.54
N ARG A 95 -30.95 24.48 -38.76
CA ARG A 95 -32.39 24.58 -38.99
C ARG A 95 -32.82 23.82 -40.24
N GLY A 96 -34.05 23.32 -40.19
CA GLY A 96 -34.69 22.67 -41.32
C GLY A 96 -34.08 21.30 -41.66
N PRO A 97 -34.47 20.72 -42.80
CA PRO A 97 -34.25 19.31 -43.10
C PRO A 97 -32.79 18.94 -43.40
N LYS A 98 -31.89 19.92 -43.55
CA LYS A 98 -30.44 19.68 -43.70
C LYS A 98 -29.74 19.44 -42.36
N SER A 99 -30.28 19.96 -41.27
CA SER A 99 -29.72 19.80 -39.93
C SER A 99 -30.56 18.90 -39.03
N LEU A 100 -31.89 18.84 -39.26
CA LEU A 100 -32.82 18.02 -38.49
C LEU A 100 -33.20 16.78 -39.30
N ILE A 101 -32.38 15.73 -39.23
CA ILE A 101 -32.53 14.57 -40.11
C ILE A 101 -33.55 13.59 -39.52
N PHE A 102 -34.73 13.53 -40.12
CA PHE A 102 -35.76 12.51 -39.84
C PHE A 102 -36.02 11.67 -41.09
N THR A 103 -36.03 10.35 -40.93
CA THR A 103 -36.23 9.39 -42.03
C THR A 103 -37.69 8.96 -42.21
N GLY A 104 -38.58 9.36 -41.30
CA GLY A 104 -40.00 9.04 -41.36
C GLY A 104 -40.87 10.11 -42.05
N ASN A 105 -42.17 9.83 -42.09
CA ASN A 105 -43.20 10.72 -42.62
C ASN A 105 -43.87 11.52 -41.50
N CYS A 106 -44.36 12.71 -41.82
CA CYS A 106 -45.12 13.50 -40.86
C CYS A 106 -46.55 12.95 -40.76
N LYS A 107 -46.96 12.54 -39.55
CA LYS A 107 -48.30 12.03 -39.24
C LYS A 107 -49.42 13.04 -39.51
N LYS A 108 -49.09 14.34 -39.55
CA LYS A 108 -50.04 15.42 -39.85
C LYS A 108 -50.21 15.67 -41.35
N SER A 109 -49.35 15.09 -42.19
CA SER A 109 -49.56 15.14 -43.63
C SER A 109 -50.78 14.32 -44.05
N PRO A 110 -51.48 14.69 -45.13
CA PRO A 110 -52.57 13.88 -45.67
C PRO A 110 -52.13 12.43 -45.85
N GLN A 111 -52.90 11.50 -45.29
CA GLN A 111 -52.63 10.06 -45.31
C GLN A 111 -51.24 9.66 -44.76
N MET A 112 -50.57 10.52 -43.99
CA MET A 112 -49.21 10.33 -43.49
C MET A 112 -48.17 10.06 -44.60
N ALA A 113 -48.43 10.58 -45.81
CA ALA A 113 -47.66 10.24 -47.01
C ALA A 113 -46.38 11.08 -47.19
N ALA A 114 -46.31 12.28 -46.59
CA ALA A 114 -45.21 13.20 -46.86
C ALA A 114 -44.01 12.97 -45.91
N PRO A 115 -42.79 12.77 -46.45
CA PRO A 115 -41.57 12.71 -45.64
C PRO A 115 -41.38 13.97 -44.80
N CYS A 116 -40.95 13.84 -43.55
CA CYS A 116 -40.69 14.97 -42.67
C CYS A 116 -39.74 15.98 -43.34
N ALA A 117 -38.71 15.52 -44.03
CA ALA A 117 -37.76 16.37 -44.74
C ALA A 117 -38.39 17.28 -45.82
N SER A 118 -39.55 16.90 -46.37
CA SER A 118 -40.23 17.64 -47.46
C SER A 118 -41.21 18.70 -46.96
N VAL A 119 -41.79 18.50 -45.78
CA VAL A 119 -42.84 19.38 -45.22
C VAL A 119 -42.39 20.15 -43.99
N MET A 120 -41.19 19.87 -43.47
CA MET A 120 -40.65 20.51 -42.29
C MET A 120 -40.57 22.02 -42.48
N ASN A 121 -41.29 22.74 -41.64
CA ASN A 121 -41.25 24.19 -41.53
C ASN A 121 -41.05 24.53 -40.06
N VAL A 122 -39.95 25.20 -39.73
CA VAL A 122 -39.50 25.39 -38.34
C VAL A 122 -39.26 26.87 -38.01
N ARG A 123 -39.53 27.23 -36.75
CA ARG A 123 -39.25 28.57 -36.20
C ARG A 123 -37.84 28.66 -35.63
N ASP A 124 -37.58 29.71 -34.88
CA ASP A 124 -36.32 29.90 -34.17
C ASP A 124 -36.23 28.95 -32.99
N TRP A 125 -34.99 28.59 -32.63
CA TRP A 125 -34.71 27.78 -31.45
C TRP A 125 -35.12 28.50 -30.16
N GLN A 126 -35.59 27.73 -29.20
CA GLN A 126 -35.93 28.17 -27.85
C GLN A 126 -34.98 27.52 -26.84
N ASP A 127 -34.84 28.12 -25.66
CA ASP A 127 -33.99 27.63 -24.56
C ASP A 127 -32.52 27.37 -24.96
N ILE A 128 -31.95 28.31 -25.72
CA ILE A 128 -30.58 28.27 -26.25
C ILE A 128 -29.54 28.62 -25.17
N GLY A 129 -28.28 28.30 -25.43
CA GLY A 129 -27.15 28.68 -24.58
C GLY A 129 -26.80 30.16 -24.69
N THR A 130 -26.13 30.68 -23.67
CA THR A 130 -25.74 32.10 -23.58
C THR A 130 -24.34 32.38 -24.14
N TYR A 131 -23.50 31.34 -24.32
CA TYR A 131 -22.17 31.50 -24.92
C TYR A 131 -22.22 31.32 -26.44
N LEU A 132 -21.24 31.93 -27.12
CA LEU A 132 -21.14 31.95 -28.57
C LEU A 132 -20.07 30.96 -29.06
N SER A 133 -20.39 30.22 -30.11
CA SER A 133 -19.44 29.44 -30.90
C SER A 133 -19.40 30.05 -32.30
N GLN A 134 -18.27 30.68 -32.64
CA GLN A 134 -18.14 31.52 -33.85
C GLN A 134 -19.30 32.51 -34.03
N GLU A 135 -19.51 33.34 -33.00
CA GLU A 135 -20.53 34.41 -32.99
C GLU A 135 -22.00 33.92 -33.05
N GLN A 136 -22.24 32.61 -32.97
CA GLN A 136 -23.59 32.04 -32.95
C GLN A 136 -23.89 31.41 -31.59
N PHE A 137 -25.09 31.66 -31.06
CA PHE A 137 -25.55 31.00 -29.85
C PHE A 137 -25.63 29.49 -30.05
N ILE A 138 -25.09 28.76 -29.09
CA ILE A 138 -25.07 27.30 -29.08
C ILE A 138 -26.41 26.70 -28.65
N LEU A 139 -26.66 25.46 -29.05
CA LEU A 139 -27.81 24.69 -28.59
C LEU A 139 -27.46 23.89 -27.34
N LEU A 140 -28.41 23.84 -26.41
CA LEU A 140 -28.36 23.02 -25.21
C LEU A 140 -29.30 21.82 -25.38
N GLN A 141 -29.13 20.76 -24.61
CA GLN A 141 -30.00 19.59 -24.68
C GLN A 141 -31.47 19.95 -24.38
N LYS A 142 -31.72 20.95 -23.53
CA LYS A 142 -33.06 21.49 -23.30
C LYS A 142 -33.63 22.32 -24.45
N SER A 143 -32.80 22.70 -25.44
CA SER A 143 -33.26 23.53 -26.56
C SER A 143 -34.29 22.79 -27.41
N THR A 144 -35.29 23.53 -27.87
CA THR A 144 -36.36 23.00 -28.71
C THR A 144 -36.57 23.88 -29.94
N ILE A 145 -37.09 23.29 -31.02
CA ILE A 145 -37.41 24.03 -32.24
C ILE A 145 -38.86 23.75 -32.69
N PRO A 146 -39.74 24.76 -32.72
CA PRO A 146 -41.12 24.58 -33.11
C PRO A 146 -41.27 24.23 -34.59
N CYS A 147 -41.92 23.11 -34.91
CA CYS A 147 -42.31 22.76 -36.27
C CYS A 147 -43.74 23.22 -36.54
N THR A 148 -43.92 24.24 -37.38
CA THR A 148 -45.24 24.83 -37.68
C THR A 148 -46.14 23.90 -38.49
N TYR A 149 -45.55 23.05 -39.35
CA TYR A 149 -46.32 22.05 -40.08
C TYR A 149 -46.90 21.01 -39.13
N GLY A 150 -46.06 20.37 -38.31
CA GLY A 150 -46.48 19.39 -37.30
C GLY A 150 -47.33 20.01 -36.18
N GLY A 151 -47.05 21.25 -35.80
CA GLY A 151 -47.65 21.89 -34.62
C GLY A 151 -47.11 21.35 -33.30
N VAL A 152 -45.90 20.78 -33.30
CA VAL A 152 -45.19 20.28 -32.11
C VAL A 152 -43.74 20.74 -32.15
N ASP A 153 -43.13 20.81 -30.97
CA ASP A 153 -41.70 21.10 -30.86
C ASP A 153 -40.88 19.85 -31.10
N ILE A 154 -39.80 20.01 -31.87
CA ILE A 154 -38.77 19.00 -32.00
C ILE A 154 -37.80 19.19 -30.81
N LYS A 155 -37.57 18.12 -30.06
CA LYS A 155 -36.74 18.11 -28.85
C LYS A 155 -35.38 17.50 -29.12
N ILE A 156 -34.39 17.85 -28.32
CA ILE A 156 -33.10 17.18 -28.27
C ILE A 156 -33.13 16.26 -27.05
N THR A 157 -33.05 14.95 -27.26
CA THR A 157 -33.19 13.96 -26.17
C THR A 157 -31.85 13.45 -25.67
N ASP A 158 -30.80 13.65 -26.46
CA ASP A 158 -29.42 13.33 -26.12
C ASP A 158 -28.52 14.36 -26.83
N SER A 159 -27.66 15.04 -26.06
CA SER A 159 -26.70 16.01 -26.58
C SER A 159 -25.65 15.42 -27.52
N GLY A 160 -25.50 14.08 -27.54
CA GLY A 160 -24.50 13.37 -28.33
C GLY A 160 -23.12 13.34 -27.68
N GLN A 161 -22.95 14.01 -26.54
CA GLN A 161 -21.73 13.94 -25.73
C GLN A 161 -21.62 12.57 -25.04
N ILE A 162 -20.45 11.94 -25.13
CA ILE A 162 -20.12 10.73 -24.38
C ILE A 162 -19.67 11.09 -22.96
N HIS A 163 -20.20 10.37 -21.97
CA HIS A 163 -19.87 10.55 -20.56
C HIS A 163 -18.65 9.70 -20.11
N GLN A 164 -18.18 8.79 -20.96
CA GLN A 164 -17.00 7.97 -20.68
C GLN A 164 -15.81 8.55 -21.45
N PRO A 165 -14.68 8.84 -20.80
CA PRO A 165 -13.47 9.17 -21.52
C PRO A 165 -13.04 7.96 -22.35
N GLU A 166 -12.64 8.17 -23.60
CA GLU A 166 -11.76 7.23 -24.29
C GLU A 166 -10.52 7.07 -23.41
N THR A 167 -10.02 5.83 -23.29
CA THR A 167 -8.90 5.47 -22.41
C THR A 167 -7.79 6.53 -22.46
N VAL A 168 -7.63 7.26 -21.36
CA VAL A 168 -6.69 8.38 -21.29
C VAL A 168 -5.28 7.80 -21.12
N ASP A 169 -4.44 7.99 -22.14
CA ASP A 169 -3.01 7.71 -22.01
C ASP A 169 -2.41 8.78 -21.09
N ALA A 170 -1.91 8.37 -19.91
CA ALA A 170 -1.59 9.25 -18.79
C ALA A 170 -0.26 10.00 -18.97
N ALA A 171 -0.13 10.79 -20.03
CA ALA A 171 1.03 11.64 -20.29
C ALA A 171 0.60 13.06 -20.72
N GLY A 172 0.25 13.93 -19.76
CA GLY A 172 0.08 15.36 -20.05
C GLY A 172 -0.48 16.23 -18.92
N ALA A 173 0.43 17.00 -18.28
CA ALA A 173 0.25 18.13 -17.35
C ALA A 173 -0.42 17.89 -15.98
N PRO A 174 0.21 18.31 -14.85
CA PRO A 174 -0.30 18.06 -13.51
C PRO A 174 -1.50 18.95 -13.20
N VAL A 175 -2.63 18.32 -12.86
CA VAL A 175 -3.74 18.94 -12.13
C VAL A 175 -3.22 19.35 -10.74
N PRO A 176 -3.54 20.54 -10.19
CA PRO A 176 -3.27 20.82 -8.79
C PRO A 176 -4.06 19.79 -7.98
N GLU A 177 -3.34 18.84 -7.37
CA GLU A 177 -3.96 17.89 -6.44
C GLU A 177 -4.78 18.69 -5.42
N SER A 178 -6.07 18.41 -5.36
CA SER A 178 -6.83 18.64 -4.14
C SER A 178 -6.15 17.82 -3.05
N LYS A 179 -5.27 18.46 -2.30
CA LYS A 179 -4.48 17.86 -1.21
C LYS A 179 -5.37 17.66 -0.01
N GLU A 180 -6.30 16.70 -0.09
CA GLU A 180 -7.03 16.28 1.09
C GLU A 180 -6.04 15.73 2.13
N LYS A 181 -6.09 16.29 3.34
CA LYS A 181 -5.38 15.74 4.50
C LYS A 181 -5.88 14.32 4.77
N ILE A 182 -4.96 13.38 4.96
CA ILE A 182 -5.28 11.97 5.25
C ILE A 182 -4.77 11.60 6.63
N ASN A 183 -5.55 10.86 7.41
CA ASN A 183 -5.12 10.36 8.70
C ASN A 183 -3.97 9.36 8.55
N GLY A 184 -3.06 9.36 9.52
CA GLY A 184 -2.00 8.36 9.65
C GLY A 184 -0.66 8.95 10.06
N TYR A 185 0.36 8.08 10.00
CA TYR A 185 1.75 8.38 10.32
C TYR A 185 2.61 8.34 9.06
N PHE A 186 3.40 9.38 8.83
CA PHE A 186 4.15 9.57 7.60
C PHE A 186 5.64 9.47 7.85
N TYR A 187 6.29 8.61 7.05
CA TYR A 187 7.72 8.41 7.07
C TYR A 187 8.31 8.66 5.69
N ASN A 188 9.46 9.31 5.66
CA ASN A 188 10.27 9.42 4.47
C ASN A 188 10.87 8.05 4.11
N TYR A 189 11.16 7.80 2.83
CA TYR A 189 11.85 6.58 2.39
C TYR A 189 13.22 6.36 3.08
N ASN A 190 13.86 7.42 3.58
CA ASN A 190 15.09 7.30 4.36
C ASN A 190 14.87 6.88 5.84
N GLY A 191 13.63 6.62 6.24
CA GLY A 191 13.25 6.23 7.59
C GLY A 191 12.97 7.41 8.54
N SER A 192 13.09 8.66 8.11
CA SER A 192 12.77 9.83 8.95
C SER A 192 11.26 9.92 9.18
N PHE A 193 10.86 10.21 10.42
CA PHE A 193 9.45 10.51 10.72
C PHE A 193 9.12 11.94 10.33
N GLU A 194 8.13 12.12 9.47
CA GLU A 194 7.74 13.42 8.94
C GLU A 194 6.63 14.06 9.78
N GLY A 195 5.67 13.27 10.25
CA GLY A 195 4.60 13.71 11.13
C GLY A 195 3.41 12.77 11.13
N ASN A 196 2.35 13.17 11.83
CA ASN A 196 1.09 12.44 11.88
C ASN A 196 -0.09 13.39 11.72
N VAL A 197 -1.19 12.86 11.19
CA VAL A 197 -2.42 13.60 10.93
C VAL A 197 -3.59 12.83 11.51
N LYS A 198 -4.54 13.53 12.11
CA LYS A 198 -5.72 12.97 12.81
C LYS A 198 -6.99 13.78 12.54
N GLY A 199 -8.15 13.20 12.85
CA GLY A 199 -9.45 13.87 12.70
C GLY A 199 -9.91 14.13 11.26
N GLN A 200 -9.32 13.48 10.26
CA GLN A 200 -9.71 13.59 8.86
C GLN A 200 -10.75 12.54 8.49
N LYS A 201 -11.45 12.74 7.36
CA LYS A 201 -12.43 11.77 6.83
C LYS A 201 -11.79 10.61 6.07
N LYS A 202 -10.54 10.78 5.61
CA LYS A 202 -9.81 9.84 4.75
C LYS A 202 -8.66 9.19 5.52
N GLY A 203 -8.48 7.89 5.34
CA GLY A 203 -7.46 7.09 6.04
C GLY A 203 -7.81 6.84 7.52
N ASN A 204 -7.04 5.99 8.18
CA ASN A 204 -7.16 5.73 9.62
C ASN A 204 -5.99 6.33 10.39
N GLU A 205 -6.22 6.73 11.65
CA GLU A 205 -5.18 7.34 12.48
C GLU A 205 -3.97 6.42 12.72
N ASN A 206 -4.15 5.10 12.64
CA ASN A 206 -3.08 4.11 12.81
C ASN A 206 -2.43 3.65 11.49
N ASP A 207 -2.87 4.17 10.34
CA ASP A 207 -2.26 3.83 9.05
C ASP A 207 -0.83 4.37 8.98
N VAL A 208 0.05 3.64 8.29
CA VAL A 208 1.44 4.05 8.04
C VAL A 208 1.59 4.37 6.56
N TYR A 209 2.26 5.48 6.25
CA TYR A 209 2.55 5.92 4.89
C TYR A 209 4.05 6.14 4.70
N ALA A 210 4.58 5.68 3.57
CA ALA A 210 5.86 6.11 3.04
C ALA A 210 5.66 7.31 2.10
N CYS A 211 6.49 8.34 2.17
CA CYS A 211 6.34 9.55 1.36
C CYS A 211 7.68 10.18 0.97
N GLU A 212 7.64 11.19 0.10
CA GLU A 212 8.80 12.00 -0.31
C GLU A 212 9.03 13.21 0.61
N GLY A 213 8.49 13.14 1.83
CA GLY A 213 8.56 14.20 2.84
C GLY A 213 7.37 15.15 2.83
N LYS A 214 7.51 16.26 3.56
CA LYS A 214 6.46 17.27 3.70
C LYS A 214 6.18 18.02 2.39
N GLY A 215 4.90 18.26 2.13
CA GLY A 215 4.41 19.18 1.11
C GLY A 215 4.61 20.64 1.51
N ALA A 216 4.15 21.55 0.65
CA ALA A 216 4.18 22.99 0.91
C ALA A 216 3.15 23.43 1.97
N GLU A 217 2.11 22.63 2.18
CA GLU A 217 1.02 22.89 3.12
C GLU A 217 1.16 22.00 4.35
N GLU A 218 0.73 22.51 5.51
CA GLU A 218 0.71 21.76 6.76
C GLU A 218 -0.16 20.51 6.64
N ASP A 219 0.32 19.40 7.21
CA ASP A 219 -0.32 18.07 7.18
C ASP A 219 -0.48 17.44 5.78
N ILE A 220 0.15 18.02 4.76
CA ILE A 220 0.22 17.42 3.43
C ILE A 220 1.61 16.83 3.22
N TYR A 221 1.65 15.61 2.70
CA TYR A 221 2.88 14.88 2.41
C TYR A 221 2.93 14.52 0.92
N LYS A 222 4.13 14.48 0.36
CA LYS A 222 4.35 14.24 -1.07
C LYS A 222 4.27 12.76 -1.38
N SER A 223 3.44 12.38 -2.36
CA SER A 223 3.34 11.02 -2.89
C SER A 223 3.15 9.93 -1.80
N PRO A 224 2.20 10.07 -0.85
CA PRO A 224 2.07 9.13 0.25
C PRO A 224 1.57 7.76 -0.24
N LYS A 225 2.33 6.71 0.04
CA LYS A 225 2.00 5.30 -0.24
C LYS A 225 1.66 4.59 1.06
N LYS A 226 0.40 4.12 1.19
CA LYS A 226 -0.06 3.38 2.37
C LYS A 226 0.68 2.04 2.46
N LEU A 227 1.30 1.76 3.60
CA LEU A 227 1.90 0.47 3.91
C LEU A 227 0.86 -0.43 4.57
N ASN A 228 0.92 -1.73 4.28
CA ASN A 228 0.00 -2.73 4.84
C ASN A 228 0.42 -3.15 6.26
N ILE A 229 0.46 -2.18 7.18
CA ILE A 229 0.82 -2.36 8.58
C ILE A 229 0.22 -1.22 9.42
N VAL A 230 -0.10 -1.50 10.68
CA VAL A 230 -0.49 -0.47 11.66
C VAL A 230 0.74 0.12 12.35
N HIS A 231 0.65 1.37 12.81
CA HIS A 231 1.80 2.13 13.30
C HIS A 231 2.54 1.49 14.47
N SER A 232 1.83 0.94 15.46
CA SER A 232 2.44 0.26 16.62
C SER A 232 3.27 -0.97 16.19
N ASP A 233 2.74 -1.79 15.29
CA ASP A 233 3.44 -2.95 14.74
C ASP A 233 4.65 -2.51 13.90
N PHE A 234 4.52 -1.44 13.11
CA PHE A 234 5.64 -0.87 12.36
C PHE A 234 6.77 -0.43 13.29
N GLN A 235 6.46 0.28 14.38
CA GLN A 235 7.47 0.70 15.36
C GLN A 235 8.19 -0.48 16.01
N LYS A 236 7.48 -1.57 16.33
CA LYS A 236 8.08 -2.79 16.89
C LYS A 236 8.94 -3.53 15.88
N VAL A 237 8.46 -3.69 14.64
CA VAL A 237 9.23 -4.28 13.53
C VAL A 237 10.54 -3.54 13.35
N CYS A 238 10.50 -2.21 13.28
CA CYS A 238 11.69 -1.39 13.14
C CYS A 238 12.64 -1.56 14.33
N ASN A 239 12.13 -1.67 15.56
CA ASN A 239 12.99 -1.86 16.73
C ASN A 239 13.67 -3.22 16.72
N ILE A 240 12.94 -4.27 16.36
CA ILE A 240 13.52 -5.62 16.27
C ILE A 240 14.59 -5.65 15.18
N ILE A 241 14.35 -5.08 14.00
CA ILE A 241 15.37 -4.98 12.93
C ILE A 241 16.62 -4.23 13.42
N LYS A 242 16.45 -3.14 14.18
CA LYS A 242 17.55 -2.40 14.80
C LYS A 242 18.40 -3.26 15.73
N HIS A 243 17.76 -4.13 16.53
CA HIS A 243 18.45 -5.03 17.45
C HIS A 243 19.09 -6.23 16.78
N GLU A 244 18.55 -6.70 15.65
CA GLU A 244 19.10 -7.81 14.85
C GLU A 244 20.36 -7.40 14.08
N GLY A 245 20.42 -6.16 13.57
CA GLY A 245 21.61 -5.68 12.86
C GLY A 245 22.80 -5.47 13.78
N LEU A 246 23.99 -5.83 13.32
CA LEU A 246 25.20 -5.90 14.13
C LEU A 246 26.24 -4.83 13.75
N SER A 247 26.03 -4.09 12.67
CA SER A 247 26.97 -3.15 12.06
C SER A 247 26.38 -1.74 11.90
N SER A 248 27.12 -0.84 11.26
CA SER A 248 26.61 0.46 10.82
C SER A 248 26.31 0.50 9.32
N GLU A 249 26.30 -0.64 8.64
CA GLU A 249 26.02 -0.74 7.20
C GLU A 249 24.51 -0.73 6.95
N LYS A 250 24.04 0.16 6.08
CA LYS A 250 22.61 0.30 5.77
C LYS A 250 22.01 -0.97 5.18
N GLU A 251 22.78 -1.64 4.34
CA GLU A 251 22.38 -2.84 3.60
C GLU A 251 22.03 -4.00 4.55
N GLU A 252 22.66 -4.09 5.72
CA GLU A 252 22.35 -5.15 6.70
C GLU A 252 20.90 -5.04 7.19
N TYR A 253 20.48 -3.84 7.59
CA TYR A 253 19.11 -3.57 8.05
C TYR A 253 18.07 -3.72 6.95
N LEU A 254 18.43 -3.30 5.72
CA LEU A 254 17.61 -3.53 4.53
C LEU A 254 17.39 -5.03 4.30
N TYR A 255 18.46 -5.82 4.33
CA TYR A 255 18.40 -7.25 4.04
C TYR A 255 17.69 -8.03 5.16
N ILE A 256 17.86 -7.66 6.43
CA ILE A 256 17.08 -8.24 7.55
C ILE A 256 15.58 -8.00 7.33
N ALA A 257 15.19 -6.78 6.96
CA ALA A 257 13.78 -6.45 6.70
C ALA A 257 13.18 -7.27 5.57
N HIS A 258 13.86 -7.36 4.41
CA HIS A 258 13.40 -8.15 3.27
C HIS A 258 13.40 -9.65 3.56
N THR A 259 14.40 -10.14 4.29
CA THR A 259 14.47 -11.55 4.68
C THR A 259 13.33 -11.92 5.62
N ASN A 260 13.02 -11.06 6.59
CA ASN A 260 11.84 -11.22 7.44
C ASN A 260 10.54 -11.19 6.62
N TYR A 261 10.39 -10.25 5.70
CA TYR A 261 9.21 -10.16 4.84
C TYR A 261 9.02 -11.44 4.00
N ASN A 262 10.10 -11.96 3.40
CA ASN A 262 10.07 -13.19 2.61
C ASN A 262 9.60 -14.40 3.43
N GLU A 263 10.21 -14.63 4.60
CA GLU A 263 9.81 -15.74 5.46
C GLU A 263 8.38 -15.55 5.98
N ALA A 264 7.99 -14.33 6.34
CA ALA A 264 6.65 -14.01 6.81
C ALA A 264 5.60 -14.36 5.75
N LYS A 265 5.81 -13.97 4.49
CA LYS A 265 4.96 -14.37 3.37
C LYS A 265 4.93 -15.89 3.19
N ARG A 266 6.09 -16.56 3.25
CA ARG A 266 6.19 -18.03 3.09
C ARG A 266 5.38 -18.79 4.14
N VAL A 267 5.33 -18.30 5.38
CA VAL A 267 4.62 -18.96 6.50
C VAL A 267 3.24 -18.37 6.79
N GLY A 268 2.74 -17.44 5.96
CA GLY A 268 1.42 -16.83 6.12
C GLY A 268 1.28 -15.96 7.37
N LYS A 269 2.34 -15.24 7.77
CA LYS A 269 2.37 -14.32 8.92
C LYS A 269 2.65 -12.89 8.45
N THR A 270 2.33 -11.91 9.29
CA THR A 270 2.86 -10.55 9.14
C THR A 270 4.33 -10.48 9.57
N MET A 271 5.05 -9.45 9.13
CA MET A 271 6.43 -9.18 9.58
C MET A 271 6.52 -9.15 11.12
N PHE A 272 5.61 -8.41 11.77
CA PHE A 272 5.57 -8.31 13.22
C PHE A 272 5.31 -9.66 13.89
N GLN A 273 4.30 -10.42 13.44
CA GLN A 273 4.00 -11.74 14.02
C GLN A 273 5.19 -12.70 13.94
N LEU A 274 5.96 -12.66 12.84
CA LEU A 274 7.13 -13.49 12.68
C LEU A 274 8.29 -12.99 13.57
N LEU A 275 8.64 -11.71 13.54
CA LEU A 275 9.70 -11.14 14.38
C LEU A 275 9.39 -11.26 15.88
N ASN A 276 8.12 -11.23 16.26
CA ASN A 276 7.70 -11.40 17.65
C ASN A 276 7.71 -12.87 18.12
N SER A 277 8.10 -13.81 17.26
CA SER A 277 8.27 -15.22 17.61
C SER A 277 9.73 -15.57 17.90
N SER A 278 10.03 -16.86 18.03
CA SER A 278 11.41 -17.39 18.16
C SER A 278 12.26 -17.25 16.89
N TYR A 279 11.69 -16.72 15.80
CA TYR A 279 12.41 -16.42 14.58
C TYR A 279 13.48 -15.32 14.76
N SER A 280 13.24 -14.40 15.70
CA SER A 280 14.20 -13.37 16.11
C SER A 280 14.74 -13.69 17.50
N SER A 281 16.04 -13.52 17.70
CA SER A 281 16.72 -13.74 18.98
C SER A 281 16.63 -12.56 19.94
N VAL A 282 16.01 -11.44 19.51
CA VAL A 282 15.80 -10.26 20.36
C VAL A 282 14.96 -10.65 21.58
N ASP A 283 15.39 -10.21 22.76
CA ASP A 283 14.71 -10.50 24.03
C ASP A 283 13.30 -9.88 24.03
N ALA A 284 12.32 -10.57 24.60
CA ALA A 284 10.93 -10.11 24.66
C ALA A 284 10.79 -8.70 25.27
N LYS A 285 11.65 -8.34 26.24
CA LYS A 285 11.65 -7.00 26.85
C LYS A 285 12.07 -5.88 25.89
N ASP A 286 12.82 -6.23 24.84
CA ASP A 286 13.36 -5.30 23.84
C ASP A 286 12.46 -5.23 22.58
N LYS A 287 11.44 -6.10 22.47
CA LYS A 287 10.42 -6.08 21.40
C LYS A 287 9.33 -5.01 21.62
N VAL A 288 9.76 -3.80 21.97
CA VAL A 288 8.92 -2.63 22.23
C VAL A 288 8.88 -1.67 21.05
N GLU A 289 7.99 -0.68 21.10
CA GLU A 289 7.87 0.34 20.05
C GLU A 289 9.10 1.26 20.03
N MET A 290 9.75 1.37 18.86
CA MET A 290 10.78 2.39 18.61
C MET A 290 10.15 3.78 18.62
N LYS A 291 10.77 4.76 19.29
CA LYS A 291 10.25 6.12 19.31
C LYS A 291 10.45 6.80 17.95
N THR A 292 9.45 7.54 17.50
CA THR A 292 9.52 8.34 16.26
C THR A 292 10.57 9.45 16.32
N SER A 293 10.97 9.86 17.53
CA SER A 293 12.01 10.86 17.76
C SER A 293 13.44 10.31 17.69
N GLU A 294 13.64 9.00 17.60
CA GLU A 294 14.98 8.41 17.44
C GLU A 294 15.53 8.69 16.05
N LYS A 295 16.59 9.49 15.96
CA LYS A 295 17.20 9.95 14.70
C LYS A 295 18.62 9.43 14.49
N ASP A 296 19.09 8.50 15.33
CA ASP A 296 20.37 7.85 15.10
C ASP A 296 20.33 7.04 13.80
N THR A 297 21.50 6.88 13.19
CA THR A 297 21.67 6.25 11.88
C THR A 297 21.05 4.86 11.80
N ILE A 298 21.15 4.06 12.87
CA ILE A 298 20.64 2.69 12.90
C ILE A 298 19.11 2.67 12.95
N SER A 299 18.51 3.54 13.76
CA SER A 299 17.05 3.71 13.79
C SER A 299 16.49 4.14 12.43
N LEU A 300 17.20 5.04 11.72
CA LEU A 300 16.83 5.45 10.36
C LEU A 300 16.93 4.29 9.36
N TYR A 301 18.05 3.55 9.37
CA TYR A 301 18.24 2.40 8.48
C TYR A 301 17.23 1.28 8.72
N SER A 302 16.88 1.03 9.98
CA SER A 302 15.90 0.01 10.35
C SER A 302 14.50 0.37 9.86
N ARG A 303 14.09 1.64 10.02
CA ARG A 303 12.83 2.14 9.46
C ARG A 303 12.83 2.14 7.94
N ALA A 304 13.92 2.60 7.31
CA ALA A 304 14.06 2.58 5.86
C ALA A 304 13.96 1.15 5.29
N GLY A 305 14.60 0.17 5.92
CA GLY A 305 14.54 -1.24 5.53
C GLY A 305 13.12 -1.81 5.64
N ALA A 306 12.43 -1.56 6.76
CA ALA A 306 11.04 -1.98 6.94
C ALA A 306 10.09 -1.35 5.91
N ILE A 307 10.24 -0.04 5.64
CA ILE A 307 9.50 0.67 4.60
C ILE A 307 9.74 0.03 3.24
N ASP A 308 11.00 -0.18 2.86
CA ASP A 308 11.37 -0.71 1.55
C ASP A 308 10.82 -2.12 1.33
N ALA A 309 10.88 -2.98 2.34
CA ALA A 309 10.30 -4.32 2.29
C ALA A 309 8.76 -4.29 2.19
N LEU A 310 8.08 -3.46 2.99
CA LEU A 310 6.61 -3.34 2.96
C LEU A 310 6.09 -2.72 1.67
N LEU A 311 6.87 -1.86 1.01
CA LEU A 311 6.50 -1.28 -0.27
C LEU A 311 6.34 -2.33 -1.38
N ARG A 312 6.91 -3.53 -1.24
CA ARG A 312 6.73 -4.63 -2.21
C ARG A 312 5.27 -5.08 -2.37
N ASP A 313 4.41 -4.80 -1.39
CA ASP A 313 2.96 -5.07 -1.50
C ASP A 313 2.20 -4.00 -2.29
N VAL A 314 2.81 -2.84 -2.55
CA VAL A 314 2.11 -1.63 -3.07
C VAL A 314 2.83 -0.91 -4.20
N ASP A 315 4.05 -1.31 -4.53
CA ASP A 315 4.90 -0.70 -5.55
C ASP A 315 5.60 -1.81 -6.37
N GLU A 316 5.13 -2.03 -7.59
CA GLU A 316 5.61 -3.10 -8.49
C GLU A 316 7.09 -2.95 -8.88
N VAL A 317 7.67 -1.76 -8.71
CA VAL A 317 9.10 -1.50 -8.98
C VAL A 317 9.98 -2.02 -7.83
N LYS A 318 9.41 -2.24 -6.65
CA LYS A 318 10.15 -2.71 -5.47
C LYS A 318 10.41 -4.22 -5.58
N ASN A 319 11.70 -4.55 -5.60
CA ASN A 319 12.19 -5.91 -5.71
C ASN A 319 12.89 -6.34 -4.43
N ASP A 320 13.02 -7.65 -4.26
CA ASP A 320 13.80 -8.24 -3.18
C ASP A 320 15.31 -8.18 -3.48
N PRO A 321 16.11 -7.40 -2.72
CA PRO A 321 17.55 -7.34 -2.94
C PRO A 321 18.31 -8.56 -2.39
N THR A 322 17.64 -9.42 -1.61
CA THR A 322 18.24 -10.55 -0.89
C THR A 322 18.26 -11.85 -1.68
N ASP A 323 17.67 -11.87 -2.88
CA ASP A 323 17.46 -13.08 -3.69
C ASP A 323 16.70 -14.18 -2.92
N ASN A 324 15.52 -13.81 -2.39
CA ASN A 324 14.63 -14.69 -1.64
C ASN A 324 15.27 -15.29 -0.39
N ALA A 325 16.14 -14.55 0.28
CA ALA A 325 16.61 -14.97 1.60
C ALA A 325 15.41 -15.07 2.55
N THR A 326 15.44 -16.06 3.43
CA THR A 326 14.39 -16.35 4.44
C THR A 326 14.95 -16.52 5.84
N GLN A 327 16.28 -16.45 6.00
CA GLN A 327 16.97 -16.50 7.28
C GLN A 327 18.27 -15.72 7.21
N TRP A 328 18.84 -15.42 8.37
CA TRP A 328 20.16 -14.85 8.51
C TRP A 328 20.91 -15.49 9.69
N ASP A 329 22.23 -15.32 9.76
CA ASP A 329 23.06 -15.58 10.95
C ASP A 329 24.18 -14.55 11.05
N GLY A 330 24.69 -14.41 12.28
CA GLY A 330 25.84 -13.58 12.57
C GLY A 330 27.15 -14.37 12.69
N GLU A 331 28.08 -13.77 13.42
CA GLU A 331 29.43 -14.27 13.68
C GLU A 331 29.51 -15.65 14.34
N ASP A 332 28.47 -16.08 15.04
CA ASP A 332 28.36 -17.39 15.68
C ASP A 332 28.36 -18.55 14.69
N PHE A 333 27.84 -18.33 13.47
CA PHE A 333 27.91 -19.32 12.39
C PHE A 333 29.35 -19.70 12.06
N LEU A 334 30.27 -18.73 11.98
CA LEU A 334 31.69 -18.98 11.72
C LEU A 334 32.43 -19.52 12.96
N ALA A 335 32.03 -19.11 14.17
CA ALA A 335 32.73 -19.49 15.39
C ALA A 335 32.44 -20.94 15.82
N TRP A 336 31.18 -21.37 15.73
CA TRP A 336 30.76 -22.67 16.28
C TRP A 336 30.99 -23.84 15.32
N GLY A 337 31.15 -23.59 14.02
CA GLY A 337 31.46 -24.65 13.05
C GLY A 337 30.33 -25.68 12.91
N ILE A 338 30.67 -26.91 12.58
CA ILE A 338 29.73 -27.97 12.17
C ILE A 338 29.41 -28.92 13.32
N ASP A 339 30.43 -29.54 13.92
CA ASP A 339 30.27 -30.55 14.99
C ASP A 339 31.52 -30.75 15.88
N THR A 340 32.51 -29.89 15.71
CA THR A 340 33.82 -29.98 16.37
C THR A 340 33.78 -29.43 17.80
N ASP A 341 33.16 -28.26 17.99
CA ASP A 341 33.16 -27.54 19.27
C ASP A 341 31.83 -27.65 20.03
N LEU A 342 31.92 -27.86 21.34
CA LEU A 342 30.78 -27.74 22.27
C LEU A 342 30.28 -26.29 22.28
N LYS A 343 28.96 -26.09 22.31
CA LYS A 343 28.37 -24.74 22.36
C LYS A 343 28.57 -24.07 23.71
N PRO A 344 28.74 -22.74 23.75
CA PRO A 344 28.99 -22.01 25.00
C PRO A 344 27.82 -22.09 25.99
N ASP A 345 26.60 -22.27 25.49
CA ASP A 345 25.37 -22.34 26.28
C ASP A 345 24.87 -23.79 26.47
N SER A 346 25.69 -24.80 26.14
CA SER A 346 25.29 -26.21 26.22
C SER A 346 26.37 -27.08 26.85
N THR A 347 25.94 -28.17 27.48
CA THR A 347 26.83 -29.25 27.96
C THR A 347 26.77 -30.49 27.07
N THR A 348 25.95 -30.48 26.01
CA THR A 348 25.68 -31.67 25.18
C THR A 348 25.54 -31.39 23.68
N LYS A 349 25.41 -30.13 23.26
CA LYS A 349 25.23 -29.76 21.84
C LYS A 349 26.50 -29.18 21.25
N TYR A 350 26.85 -29.63 20.06
CA TYR A 350 28.05 -29.22 19.32
C TYR A 350 27.66 -28.48 18.05
N GLY A 351 28.54 -27.60 17.56
CA GLY A 351 28.39 -26.99 16.23
C GLY A 351 27.24 -26.00 16.10
N HIS A 352 27.14 -25.29 14.98
CA HIS A 352 26.02 -24.40 14.72
C HIS A 352 24.75 -25.19 14.34
N ASN A 353 23.57 -24.80 14.87
CA ASN A 353 22.32 -25.58 14.69
C ASN A 353 21.96 -25.83 13.21
N LYS A 354 22.36 -24.92 12.31
CA LYS A 354 22.02 -25.04 10.89
C LYS A 354 22.62 -26.27 10.21
N PHE A 355 23.77 -26.73 10.69
CA PHE A 355 24.36 -27.96 10.16
C PHE A 355 23.53 -29.20 10.54
N ASP A 356 22.73 -29.13 11.60
CA ASP A 356 21.78 -30.19 11.99
C ASP A 356 20.39 -30.02 11.37
N GLU A 357 19.92 -28.79 11.19
CA GLU A 357 18.54 -28.46 10.78
C GLU A 357 18.30 -28.62 9.29
N TYR A 358 19.34 -28.46 8.46
CA TYR A 358 19.24 -28.45 7.00
C TYR A 358 19.99 -29.62 6.36
N ASP A 359 19.47 -30.03 5.20
CA ASP A 359 19.94 -31.18 4.42
C ASP A 359 21.32 -30.91 3.83
N TYR A 360 21.57 -29.66 3.44
CA TYR A 360 22.88 -29.16 3.07
C TYR A 360 23.01 -27.67 3.39
N ILE A 361 24.25 -27.21 3.51
CA ILE A 361 24.63 -25.80 3.59
C ILE A 361 25.58 -25.51 2.44
N LYS A 362 25.28 -24.49 1.64
CA LYS A 362 26.12 -24.04 0.53
C LYS A 362 26.44 -22.55 0.63
N ILE A 363 27.71 -22.20 0.46
CA ILE A 363 28.19 -20.81 0.42
C ILE A 363 29.16 -20.70 -0.75
N SER A 364 28.93 -19.76 -1.67
CA SER A 364 29.93 -19.53 -2.72
C SER A 364 31.23 -18.99 -2.13
N LYS A 365 32.37 -19.28 -2.75
CA LYS A 365 33.66 -18.81 -2.25
C LYS A 365 33.70 -17.31 -2.01
N SER A 366 33.15 -16.53 -2.94
CA SER A 366 33.12 -15.08 -2.85
C SER A 366 32.27 -14.56 -1.69
N LEU A 367 31.12 -15.19 -1.39
CA LEU A 367 30.30 -14.83 -0.24
C LEU A 367 30.97 -15.23 1.07
N TYR A 368 31.57 -16.43 1.12
CA TYR A 368 32.31 -16.89 2.29
C TYR A 368 33.49 -15.96 2.60
N ASP A 369 34.34 -15.64 1.61
CA ASP A 369 35.50 -14.76 1.80
C ASP A 369 35.09 -13.35 2.24
N SER A 370 34.02 -12.82 1.66
CA SER A 370 33.44 -11.53 2.08
C SER A 370 32.96 -11.57 3.53
N PHE A 371 32.25 -12.62 3.91
CA PHE A 371 31.73 -12.79 5.27
C PHE A 371 32.86 -12.95 6.29
N GLU A 372 33.79 -13.88 6.04
CA GLU A 372 34.96 -14.11 6.88
C GLU A 372 35.77 -12.83 7.06
N SER A 373 36.06 -12.11 5.97
CA SER A 373 36.84 -10.87 6.04
C SER A 373 36.16 -9.78 6.87
N LYS A 374 34.84 -9.60 6.73
CA LYS A 374 34.09 -8.62 7.53
C LYS A 374 34.07 -8.98 9.02
N ILE A 375 33.83 -10.26 9.33
CA ILE A 375 33.77 -10.74 10.72
C ILE A 375 35.15 -10.67 11.38
N THR A 376 36.19 -11.20 10.74
CA THR A 376 37.56 -11.19 11.27
C THR A 376 38.15 -9.79 11.33
N GLY A 377 37.79 -8.90 10.40
CA GLY A 377 38.15 -7.49 10.45
C GLY A 377 37.58 -6.77 11.69
N ARG A 378 36.40 -7.19 12.18
CA ARG A 378 35.77 -6.65 13.40
C ARG A 378 36.29 -7.29 14.68
N ARG A 379 36.40 -8.62 14.70
CA ARG A 379 36.61 -9.43 15.92
C ARG A 379 38.04 -9.93 16.10
N GLY A 380 38.85 -9.92 15.05
CA GLY A 380 40.10 -10.65 14.98
C GLY A 380 39.88 -12.14 14.69
N THR A 381 40.78 -12.99 15.15
CA THR A 381 40.80 -14.44 14.86
C THR A 381 40.11 -15.29 15.92
N THR A 382 39.47 -14.68 16.93
CA THR A 382 38.76 -15.42 17.99
C THR A 382 37.48 -14.71 18.42
N LEU A 383 36.54 -15.48 18.96
CA LEU A 383 35.29 -14.95 19.51
C LEU A 383 34.96 -15.59 20.86
N ALA A 384 34.54 -14.77 21.84
CA ALA A 384 34.35 -15.20 23.21
C ALA A 384 32.90 -15.07 23.70
N TYR A 385 32.35 -16.16 24.23
CA TYR A 385 30.97 -16.26 24.71
C TYR A 385 30.93 -16.56 26.20
N ASN A 386 29.85 -16.18 26.90
CA ASN A 386 29.63 -16.69 28.26
C ASN A 386 29.47 -18.21 28.18
N SER A 387 30.24 -18.94 28.98
CA SER A 387 30.18 -20.40 29.00
C SER A 387 29.44 -20.94 30.21
N VAL A 388 28.69 -22.02 30.00
CA VAL A 388 28.13 -22.86 31.07
C VAL A 388 28.97 -24.11 31.36
N HIS A 389 29.97 -24.40 30.53
CA HIS A 389 30.92 -25.51 30.67
C HIS A 389 32.35 -25.00 30.94
N GLU A 390 33.22 -25.87 31.45
CA GLU A 390 34.60 -25.57 31.88
C GLU A 390 35.61 -26.43 31.09
N GLU A 391 36.86 -25.99 31.02
CA GLU A 391 37.96 -26.57 30.20
C GLU A 391 38.10 -28.09 30.27
N GLY A 392 37.77 -28.71 31.42
CA GLY A 392 37.88 -30.15 31.63
C GLY A 392 36.74 -31.01 31.07
N CYS A 393 35.66 -30.39 30.58
CA CYS A 393 34.45 -31.06 30.09
C CYS A 393 34.26 -30.92 28.58
N ASP A 394 35.24 -30.33 27.88
CA ASP A 394 35.06 -29.84 26.52
C ASP A 394 35.36 -30.92 25.46
N LYS A 395 34.64 -30.80 24.34
CA LYS A 395 35.02 -31.36 23.04
C LYS A 395 35.25 -30.19 22.10
N GLY A 396 36.35 -30.23 21.36
CA GLY A 396 36.67 -29.23 20.34
C GLY A 396 38.01 -28.55 20.56
N THR A 397 38.15 -27.36 19.99
CA THR A 397 39.38 -26.56 19.97
C THR A 397 39.26 -25.23 20.71
N HIS A 398 38.07 -24.88 21.19
CA HIS A 398 37.88 -23.68 22.01
C HIS A 398 38.67 -23.77 23.32
N THR A 399 38.99 -22.58 23.85
CA THR A 399 39.72 -22.43 25.12
C THR A 399 38.90 -21.66 26.13
N HIS A 400 39.25 -21.76 27.41
CA HIS A 400 38.56 -21.03 28.46
C HIS A 400 39.36 -19.84 28.98
N LYS A 401 38.67 -18.75 29.30
CA LYS A 401 39.26 -17.64 30.05
C LYS A 401 38.26 -16.99 31.00
N THR A 402 38.76 -16.55 32.15
CA THR A 402 37.96 -15.79 33.11
C THR A 402 38.04 -14.30 32.80
N VAL A 403 36.91 -13.67 32.48
CA VAL A 403 36.82 -12.22 32.24
C VAL A 403 35.85 -11.60 33.22
N LYS A 404 36.34 -10.72 34.10
CA LYS A 404 35.54 -10.06 35.14
C LYS A 404 34.71 -11.05 35.97
N GLY A 405 35.34 -12.17 36.36
CA GLY A 405 34.70 -13.22 37.15
C GLY A 405 33.70 -14.10 36.40
N LYS A 406 33.57 -13.95 35.07
CA LYS A 406 32.73 -14.80 34.23
C LYS A 406 33.60 -15.74 33.41
N ASN A 407 33.26 -17.02 33.41
CA ASN A 407 33.86 -18.00 32.52
C ASN A 407 33.43 -17.72 31.07
N LYS A 408 34.40 -17.73 30.16
CA LYS A 408 34.22 -17.50 28.73
C LYS A 408 34.85 -18.63 27.93
N ALA A 409 34.06 -19.25 27.04
CA ALA A 409 34.59 -20.10 25.99
C ALA A 409 35.01 -19.23 24.79
N VAL A 410 36.21 -19.48 24.26
CA VAL A 410 36.88 -18.70 23.23
C VAL A 410 37.14 -19.59 22.02
N TYR A 411 36.44 -19.29 20.93
CA TYR A 411 36.43 -20.07 19.70
C TYR A 411 37.35 -19.43 18.67
N ASN A 412 37.95 -20.27 17.82
CA ASN A 412 38.62 -19.80 16.61
C ASN A 412 37.60 -19.20 15.63
N LEU A 413 38.04 -18.19 14.89
CA LEU A 413 37.21 -17.47 13.94
C LEU A 413 37.97 -17.28 12.61
N PRO A 414 37.62 -18.02 11.54
CA PRO A 414 36.59 -19.06 11.50
C PRO A 414 37.00 -20.33 12.25
N ASN A 415 36.02 -21.17 12.58
CA ASN A 415 36.24 -22.52 13.08
C ASN A 415 37.05 -23.36 12.06
N GLU A 416 37.85 -24.32 12.53
CA GLU A 416 38.66 -25.19 11.69
C GLU A 416 37.85 -26.00 10.67
N ASP A 417 36.56 -26.23 10.94
CA ASP A 417 35.64 -26.88 10.01
C ASP A 417 35.61 -26.19 8.64
N PHE A 418 35.69 -24.87 8.61
CA PHE A 418 35.68 -24.11 7.36
C PHE A 418 36.98 -24.21 6.55
N ALA A 419 38.05 -24.77 7.12
CA ALA A 419 39.30 -25.05 6.41
C ALA A 419 39.40 -26.48 5.85
N LYS A 420 38.45 -27.37 6.19
CA LYS A 420 38.47 -28.78 5.76
C LYS A 420 38.24 -28.88 4.25
N LYS A 421 39.23 -29.41 3.53
CA LYS A 421 39.21 -29.52 2.06
C LYS A 421 38.01 -30.31 1.52
N ASP A 422 37.49 -31.26 2.29
CA ASP A 422 36.35 -32.09 1.91
C ASP A 422 35.07 -31.28 1.69
N TYR A 423 34.97 -30.10 2.31
CA TYR A 423 33.84 -29.18 2.13
C TYR A 423 34.05 -28.17 1.00
N TRP A 424 35.17 -28.22 0.28
CA TRP A 424 35.53 -27.24 -0.77
C TRP A 424 35.78 -27.87 -2.14
N THR A 425 35.26 -29.08 -2.37
CA THR A 425 35.57 -29.88 -3.57
C THR A 425 35.13 -29.26 -4.90
N THR A 426 34.13 -28.37 -4.88
CA THR A 426 33.62 -27.68 -6.07
C THR A 426 34.12 -26.25 -6.22
N GLY A 427 34.96 -25.79 -5.29
CA GLY A 427 35.32 -24.38 -5.13
C GLY A 427 34.36 -23.58 -4.25
N ASP A 428 33.14 -24.07 -4.01
CA ASP A 428 32.20 -23.52 -3.02
C ASP A 428 32.30 -24.29 -1.70
N PHE A 429 31.95 -23.65 -0.58
CA PHE A 429 31.73 -24.37 0.67
C PHE A 429 30.44 -25.17 0.55
N TYR A 430 30.52 -26.47 0.79
CA TYR A 430 29.39 -27.38 0.75
C TYR A 430 29.48 -28.42 1.86
N TYR A 431 28.52 -28.38 2.78
CA TYR A 431 28.30 -29.41 3.77
C TYR A 431 26.99 -30.13 3.48
N LYS A 432 27.01 -31.47 3.50
CA LYS A 432 25.83 -32.32 3.37
C LYS A 432 25.58 -33.02 4.69
N ASN A 433 24.38 -32.85 5.25
CA ASN A 433 24.00 -33.56 6.46
C ASN A 433 23.84 -35.06 6.19
N ALA A 434 24.35 -35.89 7.10
CA ALA A 434 24.19 -37.34 7.04
C ALA A 434 22.70 -37.76 7.13
N THR A 435 21.89 -37.00 7.85
CA THR A 435 20.44 -37.20 7.95
C THR A 435 19.71 -36.29 6.98
N LYS A 436 18.88 -36.88 6.11
CA LYS A 436 18.06 -36.12 5.17
C LYS A 436 17.11 -35.16 5.89
N ARG A 437 17.07 -33.90 5.45
CA ARG A 437 16.10 -32.89 5.87
C ARG A 437 15.25 -32.42 4.70
N SER A 438 14.17 -31.68 4.98
CA SER A 438 13.25 -31.20 3.94
C SER A 438 13.77 -30.02 3.13
N PHE A 439 14.80 -29.34 3.62
CA PHE A 439 15.35 -28.12 3.02
C PHE A 439 16.87 -28.10 3.13
N GLY A 440 17.55 -27.59 2.11
CA GLY A 440 18.90 -27.06 2.18
C GLY A 440 18.91 -25.55 2.36
N LEU A 441 20.08 -24.99 2.71
CA LEU A 441 20.32 -23.56 2.72
C LEU A 441 21.42 -23.17 1.74
N GLU A 442 21.17 -22.08 1.03
CA GLU A 442 22.13 -21.44 0.14
C GLU A 442 22.33 -19.99 0.57
N ALA A 443 23.57 -19.60 0.81
CA ALA A 443 23.89 -18.20 1.07
C ALA A 443 23.65 -17.38 -0.20
N THR A 444 22.93 -16.27 -0.06
CA THR A 444 22.59 -15.40 -1.19
C THR A 444 23.28 -14.04 -1.09
N ARG A 445 23.45 -13.50 0.12
CA ARG A 445 24.04 -12.18 0.36
C ARG A 445 24.84 -12.16 1.66
N VAL A 446 25.73 -11.19 1.74
CA VAL A 446 26.43 -10.78 2.96
C VAL A 446 26.31 -9.26 3.06
N ALA A 447 25.91 -8.75 4.21
CA ALA A 447 25.87 -7.32 4.52
C ALA A 447 26.14 -7.11 6.01
N GLY A 448 26.91 -6.09 6.37
CA GLY A 448 27.37 -5.89 7.73
C GLY A 448 28.11 -7.13 8.25
N TYR A 449 27.68 -7.66 9.38
CA TYR A 449 28.25 -8.87 9.98
C TYR A 449 27.29 -10.05 9.87
N THR A 450 26.47 -10.05 8.82
CA THR A 450 25.36 -10.97 8.64
C THR A 450 25.44 -11.66 7.28
N ILE A 451 25.24 -12.97 7.29
CA ILE A 451 25.06 -13.80 6.10
C ILE A 451 23.58 -14.17 5.96
N PHE A 452 23.05 -14.11 4.74
CA PHE A 452 21.63 -14.30 4.45
C PHE A 452 21.41 -15.57 3.62
N TRP A 453 20.37 -16.33 3.96
CA TRP A 453 20.15 -17.68 3.46
C TRP A 453 18.79 -17.85 2.80
N LYS A 454 18.80 -18.48 1.64
CA LYS A 454 17.60 -18.98 0.95
C LYS A 454 17.37 -20.44 1.30
N LYS A 455 16.13 -20.77 1.68
CA LYS A 455 15.69 -22.16 1.81
C LYS A 455 15.41 -22.77 0.44
N VAL A 456 16.00 -23.93 0.18
CA VAL A 456 15.80 -24.70 -1.05
C VAL A 456 15.16 -26.02 -0.69
N LYS A 457 14.00 -26.33 -1.27
CA LYS A 457 13.30 -27.61 -1.03
C LYS A 457 14.06 -28.75 -1.72
N VAL A 458 14.28 -29.85 -1.00
CA VAL A 458 15.05 -31.03 -1.45
C VAL A 458 14.15 -32.18 -1.88
#